data_AF-A0A971GH65-F1
#
_entry.id   AF-A0A971GH65-F1
#
_cell.length_a   1.000
_cell.length_b   1.000
_cell.length_c   1.000
_cell.angle_alpha   90.00
_cell.angle_beta   90.00
_cell.angle_gamma   90.00
#
_symmetry.space_group_name_H-M   'P 1'
#
loop_
_entity.id
_entity.type
_entity.pdbx_description
1 polymer ?
#
loop_
_entity_poly.entity_id
_entity_poly.type
_entity_poly.pdbx_seq_one_letter_code
_entity_poly.pdbx_strand_id
1 'polypeptide(L)'
;MDPLLFLGSFFRRKKLPLTHEDIIKRASSLDDYFKRLQGKRILVFDPPFWGFHDLFIDGKGRVLLVCLKAEGESFAFAGDERGASVMQKFGPGPELNAEEPLEPGILEWILYDDYIVYRGPFFPISRHPYYLGKVAATFPYDGTIDKSTIPGKISELQEWYKAEKEKRP
;
A
#
# COMPACT_ATOMS: atom_id res chain seq x y z
N MET A 1 -10.89 -17.06 7.74
CA MET A 1 -11.64 -16.96 6.47
C MET A 1 -10.75 -16.24 5.48
N ASP A 2 -10.59 -16.78 4.27
CA ASP A 2 -9.59 -16.35 3.28
C ASP A 2 -9.95 -14.99 2.64
N PRO A 3 -9.13 -13.93 2.82
CA PRO A 3 -9.30 -12.64 2.16
C PRO A 3 -9.35 -12.73 0.63
N LEU A 4 -8.88 -13.83 0.03
CA LEU A 4 -8.91 -14.07 -1.42
C LEU A 4 -10.33 -14.25 -1.98
N LEU A 5 -11.32 -14.61 -1.15
CA LEU A 5 -12.72 -14.73 -1.57
C LEU A 5 -13.41 -13.37 -1.74
N PHE A 6 -12.87 -12.30 -1.15
CA PHE A 6 -13.31 -10.91 -1.36
C PHE A 6 -13.14 -10.46 -2.82
N LEU A 7 -12.18 -11.04 -3.52
CA LEU A 7 -11.68 -10.58 -4.82
C LEU A 7 -12.27 -11.31 -6.03
N GLY A 8 -12.85 -12.50 -5.84
CA GLY A 8 -13.36 -13.34 -6.93
C GLY A 8 -14.50 -12.71 -7.74
N SER A 9 -15.28 -11.78 -7.17
CA SER A 9 -16.36 -11.10 -7.89
C SER A 9 -15.91 -9.80 -8.59
N PHE A 10 -14.84 -9.15 -8.12
CA PHE A 10 -14.27 -7.96 -8.77
C PHE A 10 -13.29 -8.31 -9.92
N PHE A 11 -12.75 -9.54 -9.96
CA PHE A 11 -11.79 -9.99 -10.97
C PHE A 11 -12.39 -10.65 -12.22
N ARG A 12 -13.51 -10.14 -12.77
CA ARG A 12 -14.02 -10.66 -14.07
C ARG A 12 -13.13 -10.34 -15.28
N ARG A 13 -12.07 -9.54 -15.12
CA ARG A 13 -10.96 -9.47 -16.07
C ARG A 13 -9.66 -9.77 -15.31
N LYS A 14 -9.02 -10.91 -15.61
CA LYS A 14 -7.62 -11.13 -15.23
C LYS A 14 -6.81 -10.01 -15.88
N LYS A 15 -6.44 -8.97 -15.12
CA LYS A 15 -5.46 -7.98 -15.58
C LYS A 15 -4.17 -8.74 -15.89
N LEU A 16 -3.66 -8.59 -17.11
CA LEU A 16 -2.40 -9.21 -17.52
C LEU A 16 -1.28 -8.74 -16.58
N PRO A 17 -0.41 -9.63 -16.10
CA PRO A 17 0.67 -9.24 -15.20
C PRO A 17 1.56 -8.17 -15.85
N LEU A 18 1.89 -7.13 -15.09
CA LEU A 18 2.79 -6.05 -15.54
C LEU A 18 4.15 -6.65 -15.91
N THR A 19 4.57 -6.50 -17.17
CA THR A 19 5.84 -7.02 -17.66
C THR A 19 6.97 -6.01 -17.48
N HIS A 20 8.23 -6.46 -17.61
CA HIS A 20 9.38 -5.55 -17.63
C HIS A 20 9.28 -4.52 -18.77
N GLU A 21 8.82 -4.95 -19.96
CA GLU A 21 8.62 -4.02 -21.08
C GLU A 21 7.58 -2.95 -20.77
N ASP A 22 6.50 -3.30 -20.07
CA ASP A 22 5.47 -2.34 -19.67
C ASP A 22 6.05 -1.32 -18.69
N ILE A 23 6.85 -1.75 -17.72
CA ILE A 23 7.56 -0.86 -16.79
C ILE A 23 8.46 0.10 -17.56
N ILE A 24 9.25 -0.39 -18.51
CA ILE A 24 10.15 0.44 -19.32
C ILE A 24 9.36 1.46 -20.16
N LYS A 25 8.29 1.02 -20.83
CA LYS A 25 7.43 1.89 -21.66
C LYS A 25 6.77 2.98 -20.82
N ARG A 26 6.41 2.69 -19.57
CA ARG A 26 5.75 3.64 -18.66
C ARG A 26 6.72 4.54 -17.88
N ALA A 27 8.01 4.21 -17.86
CA ALA A 27 9.02 4.92 -17.07
C ALA A 27 9.14 6.42 -17.40
N SER A 28 8.84 6.82 -18.64
CA SER A 28 8.86 8.24 -19.04
C SER A 28 7.69 9.06 -18.47
N SER A 29 6.68 8.41 -17.90
CA SER A 29 5.44 9.04 -17.45
C SER A 29 5.16 8.83 -15.98
N LEU A 30 6.17 8.46 -15.18
CA LEU A 30 6.01 8.18 -13.74
C LEU A 30 5.42 9.37 -12.98
N ASP A 31 5.87 10.59 -13.28
CA ASP A 31 5.36 11.81 -12.65
C ASP A 31 3.86 12.00 -12.91
N ASP A 32 3.39 11.66 -14.12
CA ASP A 32 1.98 11.79 -14.48
C ASP A 32 1.12 10.73 -13.78
N TYR A 33 1.63 9.49 -13.65
CA TYR A 33 0.97 8.47 -12.83
C TYR A 33 0.86 8.94 -11.38
N PHE A 34 1.96 9.42 -10.80
CA PHE A 34 1.98 9.87 -9.42
C PHE A 34 1.00 11.02 -9.16
N LYS A 35 1.00 12.04 -10.03
CA LYS A 35 0.04 13.16 -9.95
C LYS A 35 -1.42 12.71 -9.99
N ARG A 36 -1.77 11.74 -10.84
CA ARG A 36 -3.15 11.19 -10.91
C ARG A 36 -3.56 10.46 -9.64
N LEU A 37 -2.60 9.93 -8.91
CA LEU A 37 -2.83 9.18 -7.67
C LEU A 37 -2.85 10.07 -6.42
N GLN A 38 -2.46 11.35 -6.52
CA GLN A 38 -2.60 12.29 -5.40
C GLN A 38 -4.07 12.45 -4.99
N GLY A 39 -4.29 12.51 -3.67
CA GLY A 39 -5.63 12.54 -3.08
C GLY A 39 -6.37 11.21 -3.19
N LYS A 40 -5.66 10.08 -3.24
CA LYS A 40 -6.25 8.73 -3.32
C LYS A 40 -5.79 7.83 -2.19
N ARG A 41 -6.71 6.97 -1.76
CA ARG A 41 -6.43 5.73 -1.05
C ARG A 41 -6.52 4.58 -2.04
N ILE A 42 -5.53 3.71 -2.06
CA ILE A 42 -5.38 2.61 -3.02
C ILE A 42 -5.31 1.31 -2.23
N LEU A 43 -6.28 0.44 -2.44
CA LEU A 43 -6.26 -0.91 -1.89
C LEU A 43 -5.44 -1.80 -2.83
N VAL A 44 -4.39 -2.41 -2.29
CA VAL A 44 -3.46 -3.25 -3.04
C VAL A 44 -3.50 -4.68 -2.50
N PHE A 45 -3.48 -5.63 -3.42
CA PHE A 45 -3.39 -7.06 -3.15
C PHE A 45 -2.23 -7.66 -3.96
N ASP A 46 -1.52 -8.65 -3.41
CA ASP A 46 -0.25 -9.18 -3.97
C ASP A 46 0.82 -8.07 -3.85
N PRO A 47 2.01 -8.21 -3.23
CA PRO A 47 2.72 -9.44 -2.94
C PRO A 47 2.28 -10.17 -1.66
N PRO A 48 2.56 -11.48 -1.56
CA PRO A 48 1.95 -12.38 -0.56
C PRO A 48 2.36 -12.10 0.90
N PHE A 49 3.45 -11.38 1.15
CA PHE A 49 3.99 -11.19 2.50
C PHE A 49 3.26 -10.11 3.34
N TRP A 50 2.54 -9.19 2.70
CA TRP A 50 1.73 -8.19 3.41
C TRP A 50 0.24 -8.49 3.39
N GLY A 51 -0.22 -9.36 2.50
CA GLY A 51 -1.65 -9.49 2.23
C GLY A 51 -2.20 -8.20 1.62
N PHE A 52 -3.46 -7.89 1.91
CA PHE A 52 -4.02 -6.59 1.54
C PHE A 52 -3.36 -5.48 2.36
N HIS A 53 -3.02 -4.40 1.67
CA HIS A 53 -2.46 -3.21 2.28
C HIS A 53 -2.98 -1.97 1.54
N ASP A 54 -2.98 -0.85 2.25
CA ASP A 54 -3.54 0.39 1.77
C ASP A 54 -2.42 1.42 1.56
N LEU A 55 -2.38 2.03 0.38
CA LEU A 55 -1.53 3.17 0.07
C LEU A 55 -2.37 4.44 0.09
N PHE A 56 -1.96 5.45 0.84
CA PHE A 56 -2.55 6.77 0.83
C PHE A 56 -1.55 7.73 0.22
N ILE A 57 -2.03 8.60 -0.66
CA ILE A 57 -1.21 9.65 -1.28
C ILE A 57 -1.95 10.95 -1.06
N ASP A 58 -1.39 11.84 -0.23
CA ASP A 58 -2.03 13.11 0.05
C ASP A 58 -1.85 14.12 -1.09
N GLY A 59 -2.56 15.25 -1.02
CA GLY A 59 -2.48 16.31 -2.03
C GLY A 59 -1.11 16.99 -2.13
N LYS A 60 -0.17 16.71 -1.21
CA LYS A 60 1.21 17.22 -1.25
C LYS A 60 2.19 16.18 -1.81
N GLY A 61 1.73 14.99 -2.17
CA GLY A 61 2.59 13.90 -2.66
C GLY A 61 3.30 13.14 -1.55
N ARG A 62 2.85 13.24 -0.28
CA ARG A 62 3.33 12.30 0.74
C ARG A 62 2.63 10.97 0.53
N VAL A 63 3.36 9.89 0.75
CA VAL A 63 2.88 8.51 0.58
C VAL A 63 2.90 7.82 1.93
N LEU A 64 1.84 7.08 2.23
CA LEU A 64 1.73 6.24 3.42
C LEU A 64 1.25 4.86 2.99
N LEU A 65 2.07 3.84 3.24
CA LEU A 65 1.68 2.44 3.10
C LEU A 65 1.32 1.89 4.48
N VAL A 66 0.11 1.36 4.64
CA VAL A 66 -0.38 0.74 5.88
C VAL A 66 -0.63 -0.75 5.66
N CYS A 67 0.03 -1.57 6.46
CA CYS A 67 -0.15 -3.01 6.53
C CYS A 67 -0.80 -3.37 7.86
N LEU A 68 -2.06 -3.81 7.83
CA LEU A 68 -2.74 -4.35 9.02
C LEU A 68 -2.42 -5.84 9.19
N LYS A 69 -2.19 -6.28 10.44
CA LYS A 69 -1.98 -7.68 10.78
C LYS A 69 -3.24 -8.27 11.44
N ALA A 70 -3.40 -9.58 11.33
CA ALA A 70 -4.56 -10.30 11.88
C ALA A 70 -4.68 -10.16 13.41
N GLU A 71 -3.54 -10.08 14.10
CA GLU A 71 -3.46 -9.92 15.56
C GLU A 71 -3.70 -8.48 16.04
N GLY A 72 -4.03 -7.56 15.13
CA GLY A 72 -4.30 -6.14 15.46
C GLY A 72 -3.07 -5.23 15.43
N GLU A 73 -1.86 -5.79 15.37
CA GLU A 73 -0.65 -5.01 15.06
C GLU A 73 -0.72 -4.39 13.66
N SER A 74 0.05 -3.32 13.45
CA SER A 74 0.13 -2.68 12.14
C SER A 74 1.50 -2.07 11.88
N PHE A 75 1.84 -1.97 10.60
CA PHE A 75 3.05 -1.30 10.14
C PHE A 75 2.65 -0.17 9.21
N ALA A 76 3.23 1.00 9.44
CA ALA A 76 3.05 2.17 8.59
C ALA A 76 4.40 2.60 8.03
N PHE A 77 4.47 2.80 6.72
CA PHE A 77 5.67 3.27 6.04
C PHE A 77 5.33 4.60 5.39
N ALA A 78 5.96 5.68 5.86
CA ALA A 78 5.74 7.02 5.30
C ALA A 78 6.95 7.46 4.48
N GLY A 79 6.68 8.19 3.41
CA GLY A 79 7.69 8.71 2.49
C GLY A 79 7.07 9.53 1.36
N ASP A 80 7.64 9.41 0.16
CA ASP A 80 7.31 10.20 -1.03
C ASP A 80 7.12 9.31 -2.27
N GLU A 81 7.18 9.87 -3.49
CA GLU A 81 7.01 9.09 -4.71
C GLU A 81 8.08 8.00 -4.93
N ARG A 82 9.22 8.05 -4.25
CA ARG A 82 10.37 7.16 -4.46
C ARG A 82 10.35 5.95 -3.52
N GLY A 83 9.84 6.13 -2.32
CA GLY A 83 9.88 5.09 -1.30
C GLY A 83 9.61 5.59 0.10
N ALA A 84 9.75 4.67 1.05
CA ALA A 84 9.59 4.96 2.46
C ALA A 84 10.88 5.56 3.04
N SER A 85 10.74 6.56 3.90
CA SER A 85 11.81 7.16 4.69
C SER A 85 11.69 6.86 6.19
N VAL A 86 10.52 6.38 6.64
CA VAL A 86 10.28 6.00 8.03
C VAL A 86 9.33 4.80 8.08
N MET A 87 9.64 3.87 8.98
CA MET A 87 8.75 2.79 9.38
C MET A 87 8.27 3.05 10.82
N GLN A 88 6.98 2.83 11.05
CA GLN A 88 6.38 2.86 12.37
C GLN A 88 5.65 1.54 12.61
N LYS A 89 5.93 0.93 13.77
CA LYS A 89 5.24 -0.27 14.24
C LYS A 89 4.23 0.12 15.30
N PHE A 90 2.99 -0.33 15.13
CA PHE A 90 1.91 -0.10 16.08
C PHE A 90 1.42 -1.42 16.69
N GLY A 91 1.14 -1.39 17.99
CA GLY A 91 0.45 -2.47 18.69
C GLY A 91 -1.07 -2.45 18.44
N PRO A 92 -1.82 -3.37 19.06
CA PRO A 92 -3.27 -3.31 19.09
C PRO A 92 -3.76 -1.98 19.70
N GLY A 93 -4.75 -1.31 19.09
CA GLY A 93 -5.24 -0.01 19.58
C GLY A 93 -4.46 1.20 19.07
N PRO A 94 -4.08 1.18 17.78
CA PRO A 94 -2.90 1.86 17.18
C PRO A 94 -1.96 2.65 18.10
N GLU A 95 -1.41 1.97 19.11
CA GLU A 95 -0.36 2.55 19.96
C GLU A 95 1.02 2.40 19.31
N LEU A 96 1.79 3.48 19.23
CA LEU A 96 3.11 3.45 18.60
C LEU A 96 4.11 2.69 19.48
N ASN A 97 4.60 1.55 18.99
CA ASN A 97 5.56 0.71 19.70
C ASN A 97 7.01 1.02 19.31
N ALA A 98 7.25 1.28 18.03
CA ALA A 98 8.59 1.54 17.51
C ALA A 98 8.52 2.46 16.28
N GLU A 99 9.59 3.23 16.09
CA GLU A 99 9.80 4.06 14.91
C GLU A 99 11.26 3.93 14.47
N GLU A 100 11.46 3.70 13.18
CA GLU A 100 12.77 3.47 12.58
C GLU A 100 12.90 4.34 11.32
N PRO A 101 13.90 5.23 11.23
CA PRO A 101 14.23 5.87 9.96
C PRO A 101 14.72 4.80 8.97
N LEU A 102 14.35 4.95 7.71
CA LEU A 102 14.77 4.07 6.63
C LEU A 102 15.73 4.81 5.72
N GLU A 103 16.87 4.19 5.45
CA GLU A 103 17.80 4.69 4.44
C GLU A 103 17.17 4.60 3.04
N PRO A 104 17.52 5.52 2.11
CA PRO A 104 17.08 5.44 0.74
C PRO A 104 17.40 4.08 0.10
N GLY A 105 16.45 3.52 -0.65
CA GLY A 105 16.61 2.22 -1.30
C GLY A 105 16.20 1.02 -0.45
N ILE A 106 15.96 1.17 0.86
CA ILE A 106 15.53 0.07 1.74
C ILE A 106 14.15 -0.46 1.34
N LEU A 107 13.21 0.45 1.12
CA LEU A 107 11.85 0.17 0.66
C LEU A 107 11.44 1.23 -0.35
N GLU A 108 11.41 0.85 -1.62
CA GLU A 108 11.04 1.73 -2.72
C GLU A 108 9.78 1.22 -3.43
N TRP A 109 9.06 2.16 -4.04
CA TRP A 109 7.88 1.85 -4.83
C TRP A 109 7.83 2.65 -6.13
N ILE A 110 7.11 2.10 -7.11
CA ILE A 110 6.66 2.82 -8.31
C ILE A 110 5.15 2.66 -8.36
N LEU A 111 4.43 3.78 -8.41
CA LEU A 111 2.98 3.81 -8.28
C LEU A 111 2.33 4.00 -9.66
N TYR A 112 1.70 2.95 -10.19
CA TYR A 112 0.81 3.03 -11.35
C TYR A 112 -0.67 2.97 -10.90
N ASP A 113 -1.57 3.32 -11.82
CA ASP A 113 -3.02 3.25 -11.59
C ASP A 113 -3.57 1.82 -11.51
N ASP A 114 -2.84 0.84 -12.06
CA ASP A 114 -3.21 -0.57 -12.11
C ASP A 114 -2.30 -1.49 -11.28
N TYR A 115 -1.04 -1.09 -11.05
CA TYR A 115 -0.03 -1.86 -10.32
C TYR A 115 0.87 -0.99 -9.45
N ILE A 116 1.38 -1.56 -8.36
CA ILE A 116 2.49 -0.99 -7.60
C ILE A 116 3.71 -1.88 -7.77
N VAL A 117 4.87 -1.33 -8.09
CA VAL A 117 6.12 -2.09 -8.12
C VAL A 117 6.88 -1.81 -6.85
N TYR A 118 7.28 -2.86 -6.13
CA TYR A 118 7.99 -2.76 -4.87
C TYR A 118 9.41 -3.32 -5.03
N ARG A 119 10.42 -2.62 -4.50
CA ARG A 119 11.83 -3.06 -4.54
C ARG A 119 12.59 -2.64 -3.27
N GLY A 120 13.71 -3.31 -3.02
CA GLY A 120 14.60 -3.02 -1.89
C GLY A 120 14.82 -4.23 -0.96
N PRO A 121 15.84 -4.16 -0.09
CA PRO A 121 16.21 -5.23 0.83
C PRO A 121 15.22 -5.47 1.97
N PHE A 122 14.22 -4.61 2.16
CA PHE A 122 13.14 -4.85 3.13
C PHE A 122 12.30 -6.10 2.75
N PHE A 123 12.33 -6.48 1.48
CA PHE A 123 11.57 -7.61 0.98
C PHE A 123 12.32 -8.94 1.09
N PRO A 124 11.59 -10.08 1.15
CA PRO A 124 12.22 -11.39 1.11
C PRO A 124 13.12 -11.55 -0.12
N ILE A 125 14.12 -12.42 -0.01
CA ILE A 125 14.98 -12.75 -1.14
C ILE A 125 14.14 -13.41 -2.25
N SER A 126 14.22 -12.86 -3.46
CA SER A 126 13.52 -13.35 -4.64
C SER A 126 14.48 -13.56 -5.81
N ARG A 127 14.08 -14.43 -6.74
CA ARG A 127 14.73 -14.52 -8.06
C ARG A 127 14.33 -13.37 -8.98
N HIS A 128 13.28 -12.62 -8.63
CA HIS A 128 12.81 -11.45 -9.35
C HIS A 128 13.37 -10.18 -8.71
N PRO A 129 13.72 -9.15 -9.51
CA PRO A 129 14.30 -7.91 -9.00
C PRO A 129 13.30 -7.00 -8.27
N TYR A 130 12.01 -7.34 -8.30
CA TYR A 130 10.93 -6.58 -7.68
C TYR A 130 9.73 -7.48 -7.36
N TYR A 131 8.80 -6.92 -6.59
CA TYR A 131 7.49 -7.49 -6.30
C TYR A 131 6.38 -6.62 -6.90
N LEU A 132 5.23 -7.24 -7.20
CA LEU A 132 4.09 -6.54 -7.81
C LEU A 132 2.87 -6.51 -6.89
N GLY A 133 2.50 -5.29 -6.53
CA GLY A 133 1.20 -4.76 -6.12
C GLY A 133 0.14 -4.83 -7.21
N LYS A 134 -1.01 -5.48 -7.03
CA LYS A 134 -2.19 -5.26 -7.90
C LYS A 134 -3.15 -4.29 -7.24
N VAL A 135 -3.50 -3.22 -7.94
CA VAL A 135 -4.54 -2.29 -7.48
C VAL A 135 -5.90 -2.98 -7.58
N ALA A 136 -6.51 -3.24 -6.42
CA ALA A 136 -7.82 -3.85 -6.29
C ALA A 136 -8.95 -2.81 -6.32
N ALA A 137 -8.75 -1.66 -5.67
CA ALA A 137 -9.69 -0.56 -5.64
C ALA A 137 -8.99 0.78 -5.35
N THR A 138 -9.63 1.87 -5.74
CA THR A 138 -9.17 3.24 -5.47
C THR A 138 -10.32 4.05 -4.90
N PHE A 139 -10.05 4.79 -3.82
CA PHE A 139 -11.00 5.63 -3.11
C PHE A 139 -10.48 7.07 -3.05
N PRO A 140 -11.36 8.08 -2.99
CA PRO A 140 -10.94 9.44 -2.65
C PRO A 140 -10.27 9.49 -1.28
N TYR A 141 -9.31 10.39 -1.14
CA TYR A 141 -8.62 10.66 0.11
C TYR A 141 -8.26 12.15 0.18
N ASP A 142 -8.84 12.86 1.13
CA ASP A 142 -8.68 14.30 1.37
C ASP A 142 -7.81 14.62 2.60
N GLY A 143 -7.36 13.58 3.31
CA GLY A 143 -6.54 13.72 4.50
C GLY A 143 -5.09 14.13 4.20
N THR A 144 -4.38 14.47 5.27
CA THR A 144 -2.93 14.72 5.25
C THR A 144 -2.19 13.55 5.87
N ILE A 145 -0.93 13.34 5.44
CA ILE A 145 -0.05 12.32 6.00
C ILE A 145 1.00 12.98 6.88
N ASP A 146 0.80 12.89 8.18
CA ASP A 146 1.80 13.22 9.18
C ASP A 146 1.78 12.20 10.32
N LYS A 147 2.83 12.21 11.15
CA LYS A 147 2.98 11.28 12.26
C LYS A 147 1.79 11.26 13.22
N SER A 148 1.10 12.39 13.43
CA SER A 148 -0.05 12.47 14.34
C SER A 148 -1.34 11.89 13.76
N THR A 149 -1.47 11.87 12.42
CA THR A 149 -2.66 11.34 11.73
C THR A 149 -2.63 9.83 11.50
N ILE A 150 -1.46 9.20 11.52
CA ILE A 150 -1.30 7.77 11.18
C ILE A 150 -2.11 6.84 12.10
N PRO A 151 -2.12 7.01 13.44
CA PRO A 151 -2.95 6.19 14.32
C PRO A 151 -4.43 6.21 13.94
N GLY A 152 -4.97 7.40 13.64
CA GLY A 152 -6.37 7.56 13.22
C GLY A 152 -6.67 6.78 11.93
N LYS A 153 -5.77 6.85 10.93
CA LYS A 153 -5.93 6.08 9.68
C LYS A 153 -5.93 4.58 9.91
N ILE A 154 -5.08 4.09 10.81
CA ILE A 154 -5.05 2.68 11.18
C ILE A 154 -6.39 2.26 11.80
N SER A 155 -6.92 3.05 12.76
CA SER A 155 -8.24 2.80 13.36
C SER A 155 -9.34 2.78 12.30
N GLU A 156 -9.39 3.77 11.42
CA GLU A 156 -10.37 3.86 10.33
C GLU A 156 -10.32 2.63 9.41
N LEU A 157 -9.12 2.17 9.07
CA LEU A 157 -8.96 0.96 8.27
C LEU A 157 -9.45 -0.28 9.03
N GLN A 158 -9.07 -0.44 10.30
CA GLN A 158 -9.51 -1.57 11.13
C GLN A 158 -11.04 -1.64 11.21
N GLU A 159 -11.69 -0.49 11.45
CA GLU A 159 -13.15 -0.37 11.47
C GLU A 159 -13.77 -0.70 10.10
N TRP A 160 -13.18 -0.17 9.01
CA TRP A 160 -13.66 -0.43 7.66
C TRP A 160 -13.61 -1.93 7.32
N TYR A 161 -12.47 -2.59 7.56
CA TYR A 161 -12.32 -4.03 7.31
C TYR A 161 -13.25 -4.87 8.19
N LYS A 162 -13.49 -4.46 9.44
CA LYS A 162 -14.44 -5.12 10.33
C LYS A 162 -15.88 -4.99 9.80
N ALA A 163 -16.29 -3.79 9.43
CA ALA A 163 -17.63 -3.53 8.89
C ALA A 163 -17.87 -4.30 7.57
N GLU A 164 -16.89 -4.35 6.67
CA GLU A 164 -17.00 -5.13 5.43
C GLU A 164 -17.09 -6.64 5.67
N LYS A 165 -16.50 -7.14 6.76
CA LYS A 165 -16.64 -8.53 7.19
C LYS A 165 -18.03 -8.81 7.77
N GLU A 166 -18.60 -7.89 8.54
CA GLU A 166 -19.91 -8.03 9.22
C GLU A 166 -21.11 -7.83 8.30
N LYS A 167 -20.99 -7.05 7.22
CA LYS A 167 -22.03 -6.88 6.19
C LYS A 167 -22.39 -8.16 5.42
N ARG A 168 -21.79 -9.29 5.76
CA ARG A 168 -22.01 -10.57 5.08
C ARG A 168 -22.62 -11.60 6.04
N PRO A 169 -23.74 -12.25 5.66
CA PRO A 169 -24.36 -13.33 6.43
C PRO A 169 -23.49 -14.59 6.48
#